data_AF-A0A087VVH2-F1
#
_entry.id   AF-A0A087VVH2-F1
#
_cell.length_a   1.000
_cell.length_b   1.000
_cell.length_c   1.000
_cell.angle_alpha   90.00
_cell.angle_beta   90.00
_cell.angle_gamma   90.00
#
_symmetry.space_group_name_H-M   'P 1'
#
loop_
_entity.id
_entity.type
_entity.pdbx_description
1 polymer ?
#
loop_
_entity_poly.entity_id
_entity_poly.type
_entity_poly.pdbx_seq_one_letter_code
_entity_poly.pdbx_strand_id
1 'polypeptide(L)'
;MKLAPIFDPDVRRPSPKPVQVDLRKIFLFGTVVWTLVLAVMAVLKLIGFETTKPLIVCLSGVGVGILLIVWEHFNRWDYRRLAE
;
A
#
# COMPACT_ATOMS: atom_id res chain seq x y z
N MET A 1 26.03 28.64 5.35
CA MET A 1 24.97 27.60 5.45
C MET A 1 24.54 27.51 6.91
N LYS A 2 23.24 27.56 7.21
CA LYS A 2 22.74 27.70 8.60
C LYS A 2 22.75 26.31 9.28
N LEU A 3 23.87 25.96 9.94
CA LEU A 3 24.04 24.71 10.72
C LEU A 3 23.25 24.70 12.05
N ALA A 4 22.54 25.80 12.35
CA ALA A 4 21.71 25.97 13.55
C ALA A 4 20.80 24.77 13.89
N PRO A 5 20.15 24.08 12.94
CA PRO A 5 19.24 22.97 13.29
C PRO A 5 19.93 21.72 13.85
N ILE A 6 21.25 21.59 13.70
CA ILE A 6 22.02 20.46 14.24
C ILE A 6 22.38 20.70 15.71
N PHE A 7 22.64 21.96 16.08
CA PHE A 7 23.06 22.35 17.42
C PHE A 7 21.90 22.79 18.31
N ASP A 8 20.80 23.25 17.71
CA ASP A 8 19.59 23.68 18.41
C ASP A 8 18.35 23.08 17.73
N PRO A 9 17.77 22.00 18.31
CA PRO A 9 16.61 21.32 17.74
C PRO A 9 15.35 22.20 17.72
N ASP A 10 15.28 23.26 18.53
CA ASP A 10 14.13 24.17 18.60
C ASP A 10 14.07 25.12 17.38
N VAL A 11 15.17 25.26 16.64
CA VAL A 11 15.23 26.05 15.38
C VAL A 11 14.79 25.21 14.17
N ARG A 12 14.43 23.93 14.37
CA ARG A 12 13.96 23.05 13.31
C ARG A 12 12.65 23.57 12.74
N ARG A 13 12.60 23.75 11.41
CA ARG A 13 11.34 24.05 10.71
C ARG A 13 10.31 22.95 11.02
N PRO A 14 9.02 23.31 11.20
CA PRO A 14 7.99 22.30 11.38
C PRO A 14 8.00 21.32 10.21
N SER A 15 7.78 20.04 10.51
CA SER A 15 7.71 19.00 9.49
C SER A 15 6.61 19.37 8.48
N PRO A 16 6.87 19.24 7.17
CA PRO A 16 5.85 19.52 6.17
C PRO A 16 4.64 18.63 6.41
N LYS A 17 3.43 19.18 6.18
CA LYS A 17 2.20 18.39 6.30
C LYS A 17 2.28 17.18 5.34
N PRO A 18 1.85 15.98 5.78
CA PRO A 18 1.81 14.81 4.91
C PRO A 18 1.01 15.10 3.64
N VAL A 19 1.54 14.68 2.49
CA VAL A 19 0.81 14.79 1.22
C VAL A 19 -0.39 13.86 1.27
N GLN A 20 -1.57 14.40 1.06
CA GLN A 20 -2.81 13.63 1.02
C GLN A 20 -2.91 12.91 -0.32
N VAL A 21 -2.38 11.69 -0.38
CA VAL A 21 -2.57 10.78 -1.51
C VAL A 21 -3.80 9.90 -1.27
N ASP A 22 -4.54 9.58 -2.33
CA ASP A 22 -5.69 8.69 -2.25
C ASP A 22 -5.22 7.22 -2.18
N LEU A 23 -4.89 6.78 -0.96
CA LEU A 23 -4.40 5.43 -0.68
C LEU A 23 -5.37 4.35 -1.17
N ARG A 24 -6.68 4.60 -1.07
CA ARG A 24 -7.70 3.68 -1.57
C ARG A 24 -7.54 3.40 -3.06
N LYS A 25 -7.27 4.42 -3.89
CA LYS A 25 -7.04 4.22 -5.33
C LYS A 25 -5.78 3.40 -5.60
N ILE A 26 -4.70 3.68 -4.88
CA ILE A 26 -3.42 2.98 -5.03
C ILE A 26 -3.58 1.50 -4.65
N PHE A 27 -4.17 1.22 -3.49
CA PHE A 27 -4.41 -0.15 -3.02
C PHE A 27 -5.38 -0.91 -3.92
N LEU A 28 -6.45 -0.25 -4.40
CA LEU A 28 -7.37 -0.86 -5.35
C LEU A 28 -6.67 -1.24 -6.66
N PHE A 29 -5.91 -0.33 -7.24
CA PHE A 29 -5.18 -0.58 -8.48
C PHE A 29 -4.20 -1.75 -8.32
N GLY A 30 -3.39 -1.74 -7.26
CA GLY A 30 -2.48 -2.83 -6.96
C GLY A 30 -3.20 -4.18 -6.78
N THR A 31 -4.33 -4.17 -6.07
CA THR A 31 -5.13 -5.40 -5.82
C THR A 31 -5.74 -5.95 -7.11
N VAL A 32 -6.22 -5.08 -8.01
CA VAL A 32 -6.72 -5.48 -9.33
C VAL A 32 -5.61 -6.14 -10.15
N VAL A 33 -4.41 -5.54 -10.18
CA VAL A 33 -3.26 -6.11 -10.89
C VAL A 33 -2.88 -7.48 -10.30
N TRP A 34 -2.81 -7.61 -8.98
CA TRP A 34 -2.54 -8.90 -8.34
C TRP A 34 -3.60 -9.96 -8.64
N THR A 35 -4.87 -9.56 -8.70
CA THR A 35 -5.99 -10.46 -9.05
C THR A 35 -5.86 -10.96 -10.48
N LEU A 36 -5.46 -10.09 -11.43
CA LEU A 36 -5.21 -10.48 -12.82
C LEU A 36 -4.06 -11.48 -12.92
N VAL A 37 -2.95 -11.23 -12.22
CA VAL A 37 -1.80 -12.17 -12.21
C VAL A 37 -2.20 -13.51 -11.58
N LEU A 38 -2.96 -13.49 -10.48
CA LEU A 38 -3.49 -14.71 -9.87
C LEU A 38 -4.36 -15.51 -10.85
N ALA A 39 -5.23 -14.84 -11.61
CA ALA A 39 -6.05 -15.49 -12.63
C ALA A 39 -5.20 -16.15 -13.72
N VAL A 40 -4.16 -15.48 -14.22
CA VAL A 40 -3.21 -16.04 -15.19
C VAL A 40 -2.50 -17.27 -14.61
N MET A 41 -1.99 -17.20 -13.38
CA MET A 41 -1.33 -18.34 -12.72
C MET A 41 -2.27 -19.52 -12.51
N ALA A 42 -3.53 -19.27 -12.16
CA ALA A 42 -4.56 -20.30 -12.02
C ALA A 42 -4.84 -20.99 -13.37
N VAL A 43 -4.98 -20.22 -14.46
CA VAL A 43 -5.16 -20.77 -15.82
C VAL A 43 -3.95 -21.62 -16.22
N LEU A 44 -2.73 -21.16 -16.00
CA LEU A 44 -1.52 -21.93 -16.26
C LEU A 44 -1.51 -23.25 -15.47
N LYS A 45 -1.93 -23.23 -14.20
CA LYS A 45 -2.07 -24.46 -13.40
C LYS A 45 -3.06 -25.44 -14.01
N LEU A 46 -4.22 -24.95 -14.48
CA LEU A 46 -5.25 -25.78 -15.09
C LEU A 46 -4.81 -26.43 -16.40
N ILE A 47 -3.89 -25.80 -17.14
CA ILE A 47 -3.32 -26.33 -18.39
C ILE A 47 -2.15 -27.32 -18.11
N GLY A 48 -1.76 -27.49 -16.84
CA GLY A 48 -0.77 -28.50 -16.42
C GLY A 48 0.62 -27.96 -16.09
N PHE A 49 0.79 -26.64 -15.98
CA PHE A 49 2.06 -26.06 -15.52
C PHE A 49 2.17 -26.09 -13.99
N GLU A 50 3.37 -26.40 -13.49
CA GLU A 50 3.68 -26.36 -12.06
C GLU A 50 3.83 -24.93 -11.55
N THR A 51 2.70 -24.30 -11.21
CA THR A 51 2.63 -22.92 -10.72
C THR A 51 2.20 -22.82 -9.25
N THR A 52 2.27 -23.91 -8.49
CA THR A 52 1.80 -23.94 -7.09
C THR A 52 2.42 -22.85 -6.21
N LYS A 53 3.75 -22.68 -6.29
CA LYS A 53 4.46 -21.61 -5.54
C LYS A 53 4.04 -20.20 -5.97
N PRO A 54 4.13 -19.81 -7.27
CA PRO A 54 3.72 -18.48 -7.68
C PRO A 54 2.22 -18.21 -7.45
N LEU A 55 1.36 -19.23 -7.50
CA LEU A 55 -0.06 -19.10 -7.19
C LEU A 55 -0.29 -18.74 -5.71
N ILE A 56 0.43 -19.37 -4.77
CA ILE A 56 0.39 -19.00 -3.35
C ILE A 56 0.85 -17.56 -3.13
N VAL A 57 1.91 -17.13 -3.82
CA VAL A 57 2.41 -15.74 -3.75
C VAL A 57 1.38 -14.74 -4.30
N CYS A 58 0.72 -15.07 -5.41
CA CYS A 58 -0.32 -14.21 -5.96
C CYS A 58 -1.54 -14.14 -5.03
N LEU A 59 -1.91 -15.27 -4.42
CA LEU A 59 -3.01 -15.34 -3.47
C LEU A 59 -2.71 -14.50 -2.22
N SER A 60 -1.48 -14.56 -1.70
CA SER A 60 -1.07 -13.73 -0.57
C SER A 60 -1.02 -12.25 -0.95
N GLY A 61 -0.56 -11.91 -2.15
CA GLY A 61 -0.59 -10.53 -2.68
C GLY A 61 -2.00 -9.96 -2.74
N VAL A 62 -2.98 -10.73 -3.25
CA VAL A 62 -4.41 -10.35 -3.22
C VAL A 62 -4.92 -10.21 -1.80
N GLY A 63 -4.59 -11.15 -0.91
CA GLY A 63 -4.99 -11.11 0.51
C GLY A 63 -4.49 -9.85 1.22
N VAL A 64 -3.20 -9.52 1.05
CA VAL A 64 -2.61 -8.29 1.58
C VAL A 64 -3.28 -7.05 0.99
N GLY A 65 -3.55 -7.03 -0.32
CA GLY A 65 -4.26 -5.93 -0.98
C GLY A 65 -5.64 -5.68 -0.38
N ILE A 66 -6.42 -6.74 -0.17
CA ILE A 66 -7.75 -6.65 0.47
C ILE A 66 -7.62 -6.13 1.91
N LEU A 67 -6.68 -6.65 2.69
CA LEU A 67 -6.45 -6.18 4.07
C LEU A 67 -6.11 -4.69 4.11
N LEU A 68 -5.29 -4.20 3.17
CA LEU A 68 -4.94 -2.77 3.07
C LEU A 68 -6.14 -1.90 2.68
N ILE A 69 -7.00 -2.37 1.78
CA ILE A 69 -8.25 -1.65 1.42
C ILE A 69 -9.20 -1.57 2.61
N VAL A 70 -9.36 -2.67 3.35
CA VAL A 70 -10.20 -2.73 4.56
C VAL A 70 -9.64 -1.81 5.63
N TRP A 71 -8.32 -1.89 5.88
CA TRP A 71 -7.65 -1.00 6.82
C TRP A 71 -7.83 0.47 6.44
N GLU A 72 -7.62 0.82 5.17
CA GLU A 72 -7.83 2.19 4.69
C GLU A 72 -9.28 2.64 4.87
N HIS A 73 -10.26 1.76 4.65
CA HIS A 73 -11.67 2.08 4.88
C HIS A 73 -11.95 2.50 6.33
N PHE A 74 -11.34 1.82 7.30
CA PHE A 74 -11.48 2.14 8.73
C PHE A 74 -10.61 3.34 9.15
N ASN A 75 -9.37 3.41 8.70
CA ASN A 75 -8.38 4.40 9.14
C ASN A 75 -8.53 5.77 8.45
N ARG A 76 -9.35 5.86 7.38
CA ARG A 76 -9.66 7.12 6.69
C ARG A 76 -10.26 8.20 7.61
N TRP A 77 -10.81 7.80 8.75
CA TRP A 77 -11.39 8.73 9.71
C TRP A 77 -10.30 9.47 10.51
N ASP A 78 -9.16 8.83 10.78
CA ASP A 78 -8.06 9.45 11.54
C ASP A 78 -7.23 10.42 10.69
N TYR A 79 -7.01 10.12 9.41
CA TYR A 79 -6.27 11.03 8.52
C TYR A 79 -6.92 12.41 8.36
N ARG A 80 -8.25 12.47 8.39
CA ARG A 80 -8.97 13.75 8.32
C ARG A 80 -8.86 14.55 9.62
N ARG A 81 -8.81 13.87 10.77
CA ARG A 81 -8.63 14.51 12.09
C ARG A 81 -7.22 15.04 12.30
N LEU A 82 -6.20 14.40 11.72
CA LEU A 82 -4.80 14.83 11.85
C LEU A 82 -4.40 15.93 10.84
N ALA A 83 -5.28 16.25 9.88
CA ALA A 83 -5.02 17.26 8.85
C ALA A 83 -5.57 18.66 9.20
N GLU A 84 -6.58 18.73 10.08
CA GLU A 84 -7.00 19.96 10.79
C GLU A 84 -5.87 20.43 11.73
#